data_AF-A0A6N7H006-F1
#
_entry.id   AF-A0A6N7H006-F1
#
_cell.length_a   1.000
_cell.length_b   1.000
_cell.length_c   1.000
_cell.angle_alpha   90.00
_cell.angle_beta   90.00
_cell.angle_gamma   90.00
#
_symmetry.space_group_name_H-M   'P 1'
#
loop_
_entity.id
_entity.type
_entity.pdbx_description
1 polymer ?
#
loop_
_entity_poly.entity_id
_entity_poly.type
_entity_poly.pdbx_seq_one_letter_code
_entity_poly.pdbx_strand_id
1 'polypeptide(L)'
;MIVLQQRDGGPAGHRKRLLLATRSLLAFLPGLLLGYLIMILAWPWAALDPFNPVRALFAFAKFHYPIRDLLAGVVYAMDDMPRMYLPTYLAIKLPLAMLAGAAVTLVVIAVPRVVRANVPSQTRYETALIAIMAAFPIAAQVISRGPGFSGMRHFTFLVPLLAVLAAIGFDVMIAAFGRWRASAGMAAVAAVATLVIWSAIVLARLHPHEYLFYNPLVGGLPGAAGRYATDYWVNVMPEAVGKLESYLTRIEQESRRPRRHYNVAICAERLQFEHVANDRLHWTDTWQEAEFFISPTHMSCDNMLEGKVIATVERLGVVIGVVKDRRNLVDLEAAARLRPPGLNP
;
A
#
# COMPACT_ATOMS: atom_id res chain seq x y z
N MET A 1 -1.40 38.95 27.48
CA MET A 1 -0.44 39.02 28.59
C MET A 1 -0.10 37.60 29.00
N ILE A 2 0.80 36.96 28.26
CA ILE A 2 1.33 35.62 28.53
C ILE A 2 2.54 35.86 29.41
N VAL A 3 2.45 35.46 30.67
CA VAL A 3 3.55 35.61 31.62
C VAL A 3 4.71 34.74 31.14
N LEU A 4 5.80 35.44 30.87
CA LEU A 4 7.15 34.95 30.62
C LEU A 4 7.54 33.91 31.68
N GLN A 5 7.96 32.73 31.19
CA GLN A 5 9.30 32.23 31.47
C GLN A 5 9.73 32.26 32.95
N GLN A 6 9.08 31.46 33.80
CA GLN A 6 9.73 30.99 35.03
C GLN A 6 10.36 29.62 34.76
N ARG A 7 11.68 29.56 34.95
CA ARG A 7 12.44 28.31 35.13
C ARG A 7 11.87 27.59 36.36
N ASP A 8 10.84 26.78 36.14
CA ASP A 8 10.21 25.93 37.16
C ASP A 8 11.10 24.71 37.46
N GLY A 9 12.31 24.95 37.99
CA GLY A 9 13.25 23.94 38.47
C GLY A 9 13.01 23.52 39.93
N GLY A 10 12.02 24.08 40.62
CA GLY A 10 11.70 23.79 42.02
C GLY A 10 10.64 22.68 42.21
N PRO A 11 10.42 22.23 43.46
CA PRO A 11 9.43 21.18 43.80
C PRO A 11 7.97 21.53 43.40
N ALA A 12 7.63 22.82 43.33
CA ALA A 12 6.32 23.29 42.84
C ALA A 12 6.14 23.07 41.32
N GLY A 13 7.23 23.17 40.54
CA GLY A 13 7.23 22.88 39.10
C GLY A 13 7.05 21.39 38.82
N HIS A 14 7.68 20.54 39.64
CA HIS A 14 7.52 19.08 39.57
C HIS A 14 6.08 18.67 39.85
N ARG A 15 5.44 19.23 40.88
CA ARG A 15 4.03 18.94 41.22
C ARG A 15 3.07 19.34 40.11
N LYS A 16 3.27 20.50 39.47
CA LYS A 16 2.45 20.95 38.33
C LYS A 16 2.62 20.04 37.10
N ARG A 17 3.86 19.63 36.78
CA ARG A 17 4.15 18.69 35.69
C ARG A 17 3.55 17.31 35.96
N LEU A 18 3.64 16.83 37.20
CA LEU A 18 3.05 15.55 37.61
C LEU A 18 1.52 15.59 37.47
N LEU A 19 0.87 16.65 37.98
CA LEU A 19 -0.58 16.83 37.86
C LEU A 19 -1.04 16.89 36.40
N LEU A 20 -0.29 17.59 35.54
CA LEU A 20 -0.55 17.62 34.11
C LEU A 20 -0.42 16.22 33.50
N ALA A 21 0.68 15.51 33.78
CA ALA A 21 0.89 14.15 33.28
C ALA A 21 -0.22 13.19 33.75
N THR A 22 -0.62 13.24 35.02
CA THR A 22 -1.71 12.44 35.56
C THR A 22 -3.03 12.78 34.87
N ARG A 23 -3.37 14.07 34.70
CA ARG A 23 -4.58 14.48 33.99
C ARG A 23 -4.58 14.02 32.54
N SER A 24 -3.45 14.13 31.86
CA SER A 24 -3.30 13.65 30.48
C SER A 24 -3.47 12.13 30.42
N LEU A 25 -2.82 11.36 31.30
CA LEU A 25 -2.96 9.90 31.37
C LEU A 25 -4.41 9.47 31.63
N LEU A 26 -5.09 10.14 32.56
CA LEU A 26 -6.50 9.87 32.84
C LEU A 26 -7.39 10.24 31.65
N ALA A 27 -7.08 11.31 30.92
CA ALA A 27 -7.80 11.69 29.71
C ALA A 27 -7.61 10.68 28.56
N PHE A 28 -6.50 9.93 28.53
CA PHE A 28 -6.29 8.83 27.57
C PHE A 28 -7.01 7.54 27.96
N LEU A 29 -7.43 7.38 29.22
CA LEU A 29 -8.02 6.13 29.71
C LEU A 29 -9.27 5.71 28.93
N PRO A 30 -10.26 6.58 28.63
CA PRO A 30 -11.42 6.20 27.81
C PRO A 30 -11.02 5.75 26.41
N GLY A 31 -10.04 6.43 25.79
CA GLY A 31 -9.52 6.08 24.48
C GLY A 31 -8.78 4.74 24.48
N LEU A 32 -8.01 4.45 25.53
CA LEU A 32 -7.35 3.16 25.72
C LEU A 32 -8.36 2.03 25.88
N LEU A 33 -9.39 2.23 26.71
CA LEU A 33 -10.45 1.23 26.92
C LEU A 33 -11.23 0.96 25.65
N LEU A 34 -11.65 2.01 24.94
CA LEU A 34 -12.35 1.90 23.67
C LEU A 34 -11.46 1.24 22.61
N GLY A 35 -10.19 1.63 22.52
CA GLY A 35 -9.23 1.04 21.61
C GLY A 35 -8.99 -0.45 21.89
N TYR A 36 -8.91 -0.85 23.16
CA TYR A 36 -8.78 -2.25 23.55
C TYR A 36 -10.04 -3.04 23.21
N LEU A 37 -11.23 -2.46 23.41
CA LEU A 37 -12.49 -3.10 23.02
C LEU A 37 -12.56 -3.32 21.51
N ILE A 38 -12.21 -2.31 20.72
CA ILE A 38 -12.13 -2.42 19.25
C ILE A 38 -11.12 -3.50 18.85
N MET A 39 -9.97 -3.56 19.52
CA MET A 39 -8.96 -4.59 19.28
C MET A 39 -9.48 -6.00 19.60
N ILE A 40 -10.22 -6.19 20.69
CA ILE A 40 -10.86 -7.49 20.99
C ILE A 40 -11.83 -7.88 19.86
N LEU A 41 -12.68 -6.95 19.42
CA LEU A 41 -13.67 -7.22 18.39
C LEU A 41 -13.01 -7.56 17.03
N ALA A 42 -11.96 -6.84 16.67
CA ALA A 42 -11.23 -7.04 15.42
C ALA A 42 -10.22 -8.20 15.49
N TRP A 43 -9.75 -8.54 16.68
CA TRP A 43 -8.73 -9.54 16.92
C TRP A 43 -9.01 -10.31 18.23
N PRO A 44 -9.92 -11.32 18.17
CA PRO A 44 -10.41 -12.02 19.36
C PRO A 44 -9.32 -12.69 20.21
N TRP A 45 -8.17 -13.01 19.63
CA TRP A 45 -7.02 -13.55 20.36
C TRP A 45 -6.51 -12.60 21.46
N ALA A 46 -6.68 -11.29 21.31
CA ALA A 46 -6.35 -10.30 22.33
C ALA A 46 -7.25 -10.40 23.59
N ALA A 47 -8.42 -11.03 23.50
CA ALA A 47 -9.31 -11.24 24.64
C ALA A 47 -8.91 -12.45 25.51
N LEU A 48 -8.13 -13.38 24.97
CA LEU A 48 -7.75 -14.61 25.67
C LEU A 48 -6.80 -14.34 26.86
N ASP A 49 -5.96 -13.31 26.75
CA ASP A 49 -5.06 -12.86 27.82
C ASP A 49 -4.80 -11.34 27.63
N PRO A 50 -4.97 -10.49 28.67
CA PRO A 50 -4.79 -9.04 28.56
C PRO A 50 -3.41 -8.59 28.06
N PHE A 51 -2.38 -9.43 28.21
CA PHE A 51 -1.02 -9.14 27.78
C PHE A 51 -0.67 -9.73 26.40
N ASN A 52 -1.59 -10.44 25.76
CA ASN A 52 -1.39 -10.96 24.40
C ASN A 52 -0.95 -9.89 23.38
N PRO A 53 -1.54 -8.67 23.36
CA PRO A 53 -1.07 -7.60 22.46
C PRO A 53 0.40 -7.22 22.69
N VAL A 54 0.85 -7.19 23.95
CA VAL A 54 2.25 -6.90 24.30
C VAL A 54 3.16 -8.05 23.86
N ARG A 55 2.76 -9.31 24.10
CA ARG A 55 3.51 -10.49 23.64
C ARG A 55 3.64 -10.50 22.12
N ALA A 56 2.55 -10.20 21.41
CA ALA A 56 2.54 -10.14 19.96
C ALA A 56 3.44 -9.03 19.42
N LEU A 57 3.46 -7.84 20.03
CA LEU A 57 4.37 -6.76 19.64
C LEU A 57 5.83 -7.26 19.59
N PHE A 58 6.27 -7.96 20.64
CA PHE A 58 7.63 -8.52 20.69
C PHE A 58 7.83 -9.72 19.78
N ALA A 59 6.80 -10.55 19.56
CA ALA A 59 6.86 -11.66 18.63
C ALA A 59 7.00 -11.18 17.18
N PHE A 60 6.18 -10.20 16.76
CA PHE A 60 6.25 -9.60 15.42
C PHE A 60 7.54 -8.81 15.19
N ALA A 61 8.12 -8.22 16.23
CA ALA A 61 9.43 -7.56 16.14
C ALA A 61 10.57 -8.55 15.78
N LYS A 62 10.39 -9.85 16.01
CA LYS A 62 11.37 -10.91 15.66
C LYS A 62 10.93 -11.78 14.48
N PHE A 63 9.79 -11.47 13.86
CA PHE A 63 9.19 -12.29 12.84
C PHE A 63 9.94 -12.15 11.52
N HIS A 64 10.60 -13.22 11.08
CA HIS A 64 11.31 -13.30 9.81
C HIS A 64 10.55 -14.22 8.86
N TYR A 65 10.05 -13.66 7.77
CA TYR A 65 9.46 -14.39 6.66
C TYR A 65 10.25 -14.06 5.40
N PRO A 66 10.58 -15.02 4.52
CA PRO A 66 11.38 -14.76 3.32
C PRO A 66 10.55 -14.06 2.24
N ILE A 67 10.17 -12.80 2.49
CA ILE A 67 9.46 -11.95 1.53
C ILE A 67 10.47 -11.16 0.73
N ARG A 68 10.27 -11.11 -0.58
CA ARG A 68 11.02 -10.24 -1.49
C ARG A 68 10.11 -9.15 -2.03
N ASP A 69 10.64 -7.96 -2.24
CA ASP A 69 9.91 -6.84 -2.83
C ASP A 69 10.83 -6.00 -3.74
N LEU A 70 10.21 -5.19 -4.59
CA LEU A 70 10.87 -4.33 -5.57
C LEU A 70 11.03 -2.90 -5.03
N LEU A 71 12.24 -2.37 -5.19
CA LEU A 71 12.52 -0.94 -5.03
C LEU A 71 13.43 -0.46 -6.15
N ALA A 72 12.93 0.48 -6.96
CA ALA A 72 13.63 1.05 -8.11
C ALA A 72 14.18 0.01 -9.11
N GLY A 73 13.49 -1.13 -9.27
CA GLY A 73 13.86 -2.20 -10.20
C GLY A 73 14.81 -3.25 -9.63
N VAL A 74 15.22 -3.09 -8.37
CA VAL A 74 16.06 -4.07 -7.66
C VAL A 74 15.19 -4.83 -6.67
N VAL A 75 15.36 -6.16 -6.63
CA VAL A 75 14.65 -7.05 -5.72
C VAL A 75 15.44 -7.19 -4.43
N TYR A 76 14.86 -6.77 -3.32
CA TYR A 76 15.43 -6.88 -1.98
C TYR A 76 14.68 -7.94 -1.17
N ALA A 77 15.38 -8.57 -0.22
CA ALA A 77 14.70 -9.26 0.88
C ALA A 77 14.10 -8.22 1.84
N MET A 78 12.99 -8.55 2.51
CA MET A 78 12.26 -7.60 3.34
C MET A 78 13.10 -7.02 4.48
N ASP A 79 14.08 -7.77 4.98
CA ASP A 79 14.98 -7.45 6.10
C ASP A 79 16.25 -6.69 5.66
N ASP A 80 16.59 -6.70 4.37
CA ASP A 80 17.72 -5.96 3.79
C ASP A 80 17.24 -4.78 2.91
N MET A 81 16.13 -4.17 3.31
CA MET A 81 15.53 -3.08 2.55
C MET A 81 16.28 -1.76 2.81
N PRO A 82 16.54 -0.92 1.76
CA PRO A 82 17.19 0.37 1.96
C PRO A 82 16.45 1.29 2.93
N ARG A 83 17.18 2.07 3.72
CA ARG A 83 16.60 3.04 4.68
C ARG A 83 15.56 3.97 4.07
N MET A 84 15.76 4.33 2.80
CA MET A 84 14.89 5.24 2.07
C MET A 84 13.63 4.58 1.50
N TYR A 85 13.42 3.28 1.70
CA TYR A 85 12.26 2.56 1.18
C TYR A 85 10.94 3.25 1.51
N LEU A 86 10.65 3.49 2.79
CA LEU A 86 9.39 4.11 3.20
C LEU A 86 9.27 5.56 2.71
N PRO A 87 10.27 6.44 2.91
CA PRO A 87 10.24 7.78 2.33
C PRO A 87 9.99 7.78 0.81
N THR A 88 10.65 6.89 0.07
CA THR A 88 10.45 6.74 -1.38
C THR A 88 9.04 6.29 -1.69
N TYR A 89 8.53 5.24 -1.03
CA TYR A 89 7.16 4.77 -1.27
C TYR A 89 6.11 5.84 -0.95
N LEU A 90 6.24 6.58 0.15
CA LEU A 90 5.35 7.72 0.43
C LEU A 90 5.46 8.79 -0.67
N ALA A 91 6.67 9.12 -1.11
CA ALA A 91 6.89 10.12 -2.14
C ALA A 91 6.31 9.76 -3.51
N ILE A 92 6.17 8.46 -3.84
CA ILE A 92 5.69 8.00 -5.16
C ILE A 92 4.25 7.48 -5.12
N LYS A 93 3.74 7.05 -3.96
CA LYS A 93 2.38 6.53 -3.78
C LYS A 93 1.38 7.60 -3.39
N LEU A 94 1.82 8.69 -2.76
CA LEU A 94 0.88 9.71 -2.32
C LEU A 94 0.55 10.70 -3.45
N PRO A 95 -0.69 11.20 -3.53
CA PRO A 95 -1.03 12.28 -4.44
C PRO A 95 -0.10 13.48 -4.23
N LEU A 96 0.35 14.10 -5.32
CA LEU A 96 1.26 15.25 -5.24
C LEU A 96 0.65 16.42 -4.49
N ALA A 97 -0.68 16.60 -4.57
CA ALA A 97 -1.40 17.58 -3.76
C ALA A 97 -1.18 17.33 -2.25
N MET A 98 -1.25 16.07 -1.81
CA MET A 98 -1.07 15.74 -0.40
C MET A 98 0.35 16.05 0.06
N LEU A 99 1.35 15.69 -0.74
CA LEU A 99 2.76 16.00 -0.45
C LEU A 99 3.02 17.51 -0.44
N ALA A 100 2.50 18.25 -1.42
CA ALA A 100 2.67 19.69 -1.54
C ALA A 100 2.02 20.43 -0.36
N GLY A 101 0.77 20.11 -0.01
CA GLY A 101 0.09 20.70 1.14
C GLY A 101 0.82 20.40 2.45
N ALA A 102 1.26 19.16 2.65
CA ALA A 102 1.99 18.79 3.86
C ALA A 102 3.33 19.55 3.96
N ALA A 103 4.04 19.72 2.83
CA ALA A 103 5.27 20.51 2.77
C ALA A 103 5.01 21.99 3.11
N VAL A 104 3.92 22.58 2.61
CA VAL A 104 3.51 23.96 2.97
C VAL A 104 3.29 24.08 4.47
N THR A 105 2.60 23.12 5.09
CA THR A 105 2.40 23.10 6.55
C THR A 105 3.71 23.07 7.32
N LEU A 106 4.67 22.24 6.90
CA LEU A 106 5.99 22.18 7.54
C LEU A 106 6.74 23.52 7.43
N VAL A 107 6.68 24.18 6.28
CA VAL A 107 7.28 25.51 6.09
C VAL A 107 6.61 26.56 6.97
N VAL A 108 5.27 26.55 7.08
CA VAL A 108 4.50 27.47 7.94
C VAL A 108 4.91 27.32 9.42
N ILE A 109 5.05 26.08 9.89
CA ILE A 109 5.44 25.80 11.28
C ILE A 109 6.90 26.20 11.53
N ALA A 110 7.81 25.90 10.60
CA ALA A 110 9.24 26.15 10.75
C ALA A 110 9.58 27.64 10.63
N VAL A 111 8.91 28.36 9.72
CA VAL A 111 9.23 29.75 9.37
C VAL A 111 7.98 30.64 9.46
N PRO A 112 7.46 30.91 10.67
CA PRO A 112 6.21 31.65 10.87
C PRO A 112 6.25 33.11 10.39
N ARG A 113 7.43 33.64 10.04
CA ARG A 113 7.57 34.98 9.46
C ARG A 113 7.30 35.02 7.95
N VAL A 114 7.47 33.89 7.25
CA VAL A 114 7.32 33.80 5.78
C VAL A 114 5.86 33.92 5.38
N VAL A 115 4.97 33.36 6.19
CA VAL A 115 3.55 33.56 6.04
C VAL A 115 3.15 34.57 7.09
N ARG A 116 2.67 35.76 6.70
CA ARG A 116 2.04 36.75 7.62
C ARG A 116 0.72 36.20 8.24
N ALA A 117 0.66 34.91 8.50
CA ALA A 117 -0.44 34.24 9.16
C ALA A 117 -0.23 34.38 10.67
N ASN A 118 -1.11 35.12 11.32
CA ASN A 118 -1.28 35.07 12.77
C ASN A 118 -1.92 33.74 13.16
N VAL A 119 -1.20 32.62 13.02
CA VAL A 119 -1.65 31.33 13.52
C VAL A 119 -1.54 31.35 15.05
N PRO A 120 -2.63 31.09 15.78
CA PRO A 120 -2.57 31.00 17.24
C PRO A 120 -1.52 30.00 17.70
N SER A 121 -0.85 30.30 18.80
CA SER A 121 0.22 29.44 19.35
C SER A 121 -0.27 28.01 19.64
N GLN A 122 -1.51 27.87 20.12
CA GLN A 122 -2.15 26.58 20.35
C GLN A 122 -2.26 25.74 19.07
N THR A 123 -2.83 26.30 18.00
CA THR A 123 -2.95 25.62 16.69
C THR A 123 -1.58 25.21 16.15
N ARG A 124 -0.54 26.01 16.39
CA ARG A 124 0.84 25.66 16.02
C ARG A 124 1.36 24.44 16.78
N TYR A 125 1.11 24.34 18.08
CA TYR A 125 1.50 23.17 18.87
C TYR A 125 0.72 21.91 18.47
N GLU A 126 -0.59 22.04 18.23
CA GLU A 126 -1.44 20.95 17.75
C GLU A 126 -0.97 20.45 16.37
N THR A 127 -0.69 21.36 15.44
CA THR A 127 -0.16 21.00 14.12
C THR A 127 1.23 20.37 14.21
N ALA A 128 2.10 20.90 15.09
CA ALA A 128 3.42 20.33 15.32
C ALA A 128 3.33 18.91 15.90
N LEU A 129 2.36 18.64 16.78
CA LEU A 129 2.11 17.30 17.30
C LEU A 129 1.71 16.33 16.18
N ILE A 130 0.81 16.74 15.28
CA ILE A 130 0.42 15.92 14.11
C ILE A 130 1.63 15.68 13.20
N ALA A 131 2.45 16.69 12.97
CA ALA A 131 3.68 16.56 12.17
C ALA A 131 4.66 15.58 12.82
N ILE A 132 4.83 15.62 14.13
CA ILE A 132 5.65 14.66 14.88
C ILE A 132 5.05 13.25 14.80
N MET A 133 3.73 13.10 14.93
CA MET A 133 3.05 11.81 14.80
C MET A 133 3.25 11.18 13.40
N ALA A 134 3.30 12.00 12.35
CA ALA A 134 3.60 11.52 11.00
C ALA A 134 5.10 11.23 10.80
N ALA A 135 5.98 12.11 11.31
CA ALA A 135 7.42 12.00 11.11
C ALA A 135 8.06 10.90 11.96
N PHE A 136 7.56 10.63 13.16
CA PHE A 136 8.15 9.69 14.10
C PHE A 136 8.20 8.25 13.55
N PRO A 137 7.11 7.65 13.04
CA PRO A 137 7.15 6.31 12.46
C PRO A 137 8.07 6.23 11.22
N ILE A 138 8.12 7.30 10.42
CA ILE A 138 9.02 7.39 9.27
C ILE A 138 10.48 7.39 9.75
N ALA A 139 10.81 8.23 10.72
CA ALA A 139 12.15 8.30 11.29
C ALA A 139 12.54 6.98 11.97
N ALA A 140 11.64 6.35 12.72
CA ALA A 140 11.87 5.06 13.35
C ALA A 140 12.17 3.98 12.29
N GLN A 141 11.42 3.93 11.20
CA GLN A 141 11.68 3.01 10.09
C GLN A 141 13.05 3.25 9.44
N VAL A 142 13.42 4.50 9.19
CA VAL A 142 14.71 4.89 8.60
C VAL A 142 15.89 4.56 9.51
N ILE A 143 15.74 4.81 10.82
CA ILE A 143 16.80 4.59 11.82
C ILE A 143 16.98 3.09 12.09
N SER A 144 15.88 2.39 12.38
CA SER A 144 15.89 0.99 12.79
C SER A 144 16.03 0.01 11.64
N ARG A 145 15.89 0.46 10.38
CA ARG A 145 15.87 -0.42 9.19
C ARG A 145 14.83 -1.54 9.33
N GLY A 146 13.62 -1.17 9.73
CA GLY A 146 12.54 -2.15 9.88
C GLY A 146 12.22 -2.85 8.55
N PRO A 147 11.55 -4.01 8.58
CA PRO A 147 11.24 -4.74 7.36
C PRO A 147 10.31 -3.93 6.44
N GLY A 148 10.61 -3.90 5.15
CA GLY A 148 9.83 -3.20 4.13
C GLY A 148 9.36 -4.16 3.05
N PHE A 149 8.05 -4.26 2.83
CA PHE A 149 7.47 -5.05 1.73
C PHE A 149 6.02 -4.64 1.44
N SER A 150 5.55 -4.96 0.23
CA SER A 150 4.22 -4.62 -0.29
C SER A 150 3.96 -3.10 -0.30
N GLY A 151 4.99 -2.33 -0.67
CA GLY A 151 4.97 -0.88 -0.70
C GLY A 151 4.67 -0.23 0.67
N MET A 152 3.73 0.72 0.71
CA MET A 152 3.41 1.48 1.93
C MET A 152 2.29 0.85 2.79
N ARG A 153 1.89 -0.40 2.53
CA ARG A 153 0.72 -1.03 3.19
C ARG A 153 0.79 -0.96 4.72
N HIS A 154 1.93 -1.29 5.31
CA HIS A 154 2.11 -1.30 6.77
C HIS A 154 2.09 0.12 7.36
N PHE A 155 2.15 1.15 6.52
CA PHE A 155 2.27 2.55 6.89
C PHE A 155 1.08 3.38 6.41
N THR A 156 -0.03 2.75 6.00
CA THR A 156 -1.26 3.43 5.55
C THR A 156 -1.87 4.32 6.62
N PHE A 157 -1.62 4.04 7.90
CA PHE A 157 -2.00 4.90 9.03
C PHE A 157 -1.35 6.30 8.99
N LEU A 158 -0.28 6.49 8.20
CA LEU A 158 0.31 7.82 7.97
C LEU A 158 -0.50 8.67 6.99
N VAL A 159 -1.30 8.04 6.10
CA VAL A 159 -2.05 8.75 5.05
C VAL A 159 -3.02 9.78 5.65
N PRO A 160 -3.85 9.47 6.65
CA PRO A 160 -4.74 10.46 7.25
C PRO A 160 -3.98 11.62 7.92
N LEU A 161 -2.84 11.34 8.58
CA LEU A 161 -2.03 12.38 9.21
C LEU A 161 -1.47 13.35 8.17
N LEU A 162 -0.92 12.82 7.08
CA LEU A 162 -0.40 13.62 5.97
C LEU A 162 -1.51 14.36 5.23
N ALA A 163 -2.72 13.80 5.13
CA ALA A 163 -3.88 14.48 4.56
C ALA A 163 -4.33 15.68 5.42
N VAL A 164 -4.32 15.54 6.75
CA VAL A 164 -4.61 16.66 7.66
C VAL A 164 -3.56 17.75 7.52
N LEU A 165 -2.27 17.38 7.50
CA LEU A 165 -1.20 18.35 7.25
C LEU A 165 -1.37 19.01 5.87
N ALA A 166 -1.80 18.28 4.85
CA ALA A 166 -2.07 18.86 3.55
C ALA A 166 -3.21 19.88 3.56
N ALA A 167 -4.31 19.56 4.25
CA ALA A 167 -5.46 20.45 4.38
C ALA A 167 -5.09 21.75 5.10
N ILE A 168 -4.33 21.68 6.20
CA ILE A 168 -3.84 22.86 6.94
C ILE A 168 -2.97 23.74 6.02
N GLY A 169 -2.11 23.13 5.22
CA GLY A 169 -1.19 23.85 4.34
C GLY A 169 -1.93 24.56 3.23
N PHE A 170 -2.93 23.90 2.65
CA PHE A 170 -3.81 24.51 1.66
C PHE A 170 -4.67 25.63 2.23
N ASP A 171 -5.24 25.47 3.42
CA ASP A 171 -6.01 26.52 4.09
C ASP A 171 -5.17 27.81 4.27
N VAL A 172 -3.97 27.66 4.82
CA VAL A 172 -3.04 28.77 5.02
C VAL A 172 -2.65 29.42 3.69
N MET A 173 -2.35 28.61 2.67
CA MET A 173 -1.97 29.06 1.33
C MET A 173 -3.12 29.83 0.64
N ILE A 174 -4.32 29.28 0.65
CA ILE A 174 -5.52 29.89 0.06
C ILE A 174 -5.83 31.21 0.75
N ALA A 175 -5.79 31.25 2.08
CA ALA A 175 -6.00 32.48 2.84
C ALA A 175 -4.92 33.53 2.56
N ALA A 176 -3.66 33.13 2.35
CA ALA A 176 -2.59 34.05 1.96
C ALA A 176 -2.84 34.67 0.57
N PHE A 177 -3.21 33.85 -0.43
CA PHE A 177 -3.54 34.36 -1.77
C PHE A 177 -4.79 35.24 -1.75
N GLY A 178 -5.83 34.89 -0.98
CA GLY A 178 -7.06 35.67 -0.85
C GLY A 178 -6.83 37.05 -0.23
N ARG A 179 -5.92 37.17 0.76
CA ARG A 179 -5.50 38.46 1.33
C ARG A 179 -4.74 39.34 0.34
N TRP A 180 -4.04 38.74 -0.63
CA TRP A 180 -3.39 39.48 -1.70
C TRP A 180 -4.43 39.95 -2.73
N ARG A 181 -5.23 39.05 -3.28
CA ARG A 181 -6.34 39.32 -4.20
C ARG A 181 -7.40 38.24 -4.09
N ALA A 182 -8.69 38.60 -4.02
CA ALA A 182 -9.78 37.62 -3.95
C ALA A 182 -9.75 36.60 -5.12
N SER A 183 -9.46 37.06 -6.34
CA SER A 183 -9.31 36.19 -7.51
C SER A 183 -8.14 35.21 -7.39
N ALA A 184 -7.05 35.58 -6.72
CA ALA A 184 -5.93 34.66 -6.47
C ALA A 184 -6.30 33.57 -5.46
N GLY A 185 -7.08 33.93 -4.43
CA GLY A 185 -7.64 32.94 -3.49
C GLY A 185 -8.56 31.94 -4.20
N MET A 186 -9.47 32.42 -5.06
CA MET A 186 -10.33 31.55 -5.87
C MET A 186 -9.53 30.66 -6.82
N ALA A 187 -8.49 31.19 -7.46
CA ALA A 187 -7.61 30.41 -8.33
C ALA A 187 -6.87 29.31 -7.56
N ALA A 188 -6.42 29.59 -6.33
CA ALA A 188 -5.79 28.60 -5.44
C ALA A 188 -6.78 27.49 -5.05
N VAL A 189 -8.02 27.84 -4.69
CA VAL A 189 -9.08 26.85 -4.41
C VAL A 189 -9.34 25.98 -5.64
N ALA A 190 -9.51 26.58 -6.81
CA ALA A 190 -9.74 25.86 -8.06
C ALA A 190 -8.57 24.91 -8.37
N ALA A 191 -7.32 25.35 -8.23
CA ALA A 191 -6.14 24.52 -8.45
C ALA A 191 -6.08 23.32 -7.49
N VAL A 192 -6.32 23.53 -6.19
CA VAL A 192 -6.36 22.44 -5.21
C VAL A 192 -7.48 21.45 -5.53
N ALA A 193 -8.69 21.95 -5.84
CA ALA A 193 -9.82 21.12 -6.21
C ALA A 193 -9.52 20.28 -7.47
N THR A 194 -8.92 20.88 -8.51
CA THR A 194 -8.51 20.16 -9.73
C THR A 194 -7.53 19.04 -9.42
N LEU A 195 -6.52 19.26 -8.58
CA LEU A 195 -5.54 18.22 -8.23
C LEU A 195 -6.15 17.07 -7.42
N VAL A 196 -7.08 17.39 -6.52
CA VAL A 196 -7.82 16.37 -5.73
C VAL A 196 -8.76 15.57 -6.63
N ILE A 197 -9.54 16.25 -7.48
CA ILE A 197 -10.45 15.61 -8.45
C ILE A 197 -9.67 14.73 -9.42
N TRP A 198 -8.53 15.21 -9.93
CA TRP A 198 -7.64 14.40 -10.78
C TRP A 198 -7.24 13.10 -10.07
N SER A 199 -6.79 13.20 -8.82
CA SER A 199 -6.40 12.02 -8.03
C SER A 199 -7.58 11.05 -7.82
N ALA A 200 -8.77 11.58 -7.55
CA ALA A 200 -9.99 10.78 -7.42
C ALA A 200 -10.38 10.08 -8.74
N ILE A 201 -10.25 10.75 -9.88
CA ILE A 201 -10.49 10.14 -11.21
C ILE A 201 -9.51 9.01 -11.47
N VAL A 202 -8.22 9.17 -11.13
CA VAL A 202 -7.23 8.10 -11.30
C VAL A 202 -7.57 6.91 -10.41
N LEU A 203 -7.94 7.12 -9.14
CA LEU A 203 -8.37 6.05 -8.25
C LEU A 203 -9.63 5.34 -8.78
N ALA A 204 -10.63 6.09 -9.25
CA ALA A 204 -11.84 5.51 -9.85
C ALA A 204 -11.53 4.66 -11.10
N ARG A 205 -10.58 5.09 -11.95
CA ARG A 205 -10.11 4.31 -13.11
C ARG A 205 -9.31 3.08 -12.73
N LEU A 206 -8.71 3.09 -11.54
CA LEU A 206 -7.95 1.96 -11.03
C LEU A 206 -8.82 0.93 -10.31
N HIS A 207 -10.04 1.29 -9.86
CA HIS A 207 -10.95 0.40 -9.16
C HIS A 207 -11.09 -0.96 -9.88
N PRO A 208 -11.02 -2.12 -9.17
CA PRO A 208 -10.86 -2.29 -7.71
C PRO A 208 -9.39 -2.41 -7.26
N HIS A 209 -8.45 -1.83 -8.01
CA HIS A 209 -7.00 -1.91 -7.77
C HIS A 209 -6.39 -0.54 -7.47
N GLU A 210 -7.03 0.25 -6.62
CA GLU A 210 -6.57 1.58 -6.18
C GLU A 210 -5.17 1.55 -5.57
N TYR A 211 -4.76 0.42 -5.01
CA TYR A 211 -3.41 0.20 -4.50
C TYR A 211 -2.33 0.32 -5.61
N LEU A 212 -2.69 0.28 -6.89
CA LEU A 212 -1.82 0.52 -8.04
C LEU A 212 -1.59 2.00 -8.34
N PHE A 213 -2.17 2.91 -7.55
CA PHE A 213 -1.90 4.33 -7.72
C PHE A 213 -0.40 4.60 -7.53
N TYR A 214 0.17 5.31 -8.49
CA TYR A 214 1.49 5.91 -8.46
C TYR A 214 1.36 7.31 -9.02
N ASN A 215 2.03 8.28 -8.40
CA ASN A 215 1.89 9.66 -8.78
C ASN A 215 2.70 9.99 -10.05
N PRO A 216 2.45 11.16 -10.68
CA PRO A 216 3.14 11.53 -11.92
C PRO A 216 4.66 11.67 -11.82
N LEU A 217 5.26 11.83 -10.62
CA LEU A 217 6.73 11.95 -10.50
C LEU A 217 7.47 10.69 -10.96
N VAL A 218 6.83 9.53 -10.87
CA VAL A 218 7.36 8.26 -11.38
C VAL A 218 6.76 7.85 -12.72
N GLY A 219 6.00 8.74 -13.38
CA GLY A 219 5.31 8.41 -14.64
C GLY A 219 4.02 7.62 -14.46
N GLY A 220 3.41 7.66 -13.27
CA GLY A 220 2.21 6.89 -12.96
C GLY A 220 2.47 5.39 -12.86
N LEU A 221 1.41 4.58 -13.01
CA LEU A 221 1.51 3.12 -13.01
C LEU A 221 2.48 2.58 -14.09
N PRO A 222 2.48 3.09 -15.34
CA PRO A 222 3.44 2.64 -16.37
C PRO A 222 4.90 2.81 -15.96
N GLY A 223 5.27 3.97 -15.40
CA GLY A 223 6.65 4.19 -14.97
C GLY A 223 7.02 3.49 -13.66
N ALA A 224 6.04 2.94 -12.93
CA ALA A 224 6.26 2.11 -11.75
C ALA A 224 6.34 0.61 -12.05
N ALA A 225 5.78 0.15 -13.17
CA ALA A 225 5.81 -1.24 -13.59
C ALA A 225 7.26 -1.77 -13.69
N GLY A 226 7.51 -2.94 -13.09
CA GLY A 226 8.85 -3.54 -13.01
C GLY A 226 9.84 -2.82 -12.10
N ARG A 227 9.49 -1.64 -11.54
CA ARG A 227 10.36 -0.85 -10.67
C ARG A 227 9.93 -0.85 -9.21
N TYR A 228 8.64 -0.95 -8.96
CA TYR A 228 8.04 -0.92 -7.62
C TYR A 228 6.95 -1.99 -7.49
N ALA A 229 6.39 -2.13 -6.29
CA ALA A 229 5.32 -3.07 -5.98
C ALA A 229 4.05 -2.77 -6.80
N THR A 230 3.71 -3.65 -7.74
CA THR A 230 2.53 -3.54 -8.63
C THR A 230 1.53 -4.67 -8.42
N ASP A 231 1.72 -5.47 -7.37
CA ASP A 231 0.74 -6.45 -6.96
C ASP A 231 0.71 -6.52 -5.44
N TYR A 232 -0.46 -6.84 -4.92
CA TYR A 232 -0.68 -7.04 -3.51
C TYR A 232 -1.35 -8.38 -3.30
N TRP A 233 -0.55 -9.39 -2.94
CA TRP A 233 -1.05 -10.75 -2.70
C TRP A 233 -1.99 -11.22 -3.82
N VAL A 234 -1.52 -11.14 -5.06
CA VAL A 234 -2.16 -11.60 -6.29
C VAL A 234 -3.63 -11.18 -6.40
N ASN A 235 -3.89 -9.90 -6.12
CA ASN A 235 -5.21 -9.28 -6.22
C ASN A 235 -5.83 -9.38 -7.63
N VAL A 236 -5.05 -9.75 -8.63
CA VAL A 236 -5.51 -10.02 -10.00
C VAL A 236 -6.31 -11.32 -10.13
N MET A 237 -6.22 -12.23 -9.14
CA MET A 237 -6.75 -13.59 -9.23
C MET A 237 -8.24 -13.69 -9.58
N PRO A 238 -9.16 -12.94 -8.94
CA PRO A 238 -10.59 -13.05 -9.26
C PRO A 238 -10.89 -12.70 -10.72
N GLU A 239 -10.29 -11.63 -11.25
CA GLU A 239 -10.50 -11.23 -12.64
C GLU A 239 -9.84 -12.23 -13.60
N ALA A 240 -8.62 -12.70 -13.30
CA ALA A 240 -7.92 -13.65 -14.14
C ALA A 240 -8.64 -15.01 -14.24
N VAL A 241 -9.15 -15.53 -13.12
CA VAL A 241 -9.96 -16.76 -13.09
C VAL A 241 -11.25 -16.56 -13.88
N GLY A 242 -11.98 -15.46 -13.68
CA GLY A 242 -13.17 -15.16 -14.46
C GLY A 242 -12.91 -15.12 -15.98
N LYS A 243 -11.75 -14.60 -16.40
CA LYS A 243 -11.35 -14.60 -17.82
C LYS A 243 -11.03 -16.00 -18.34
N LEU A 244 -10.36 -16.84 -17.55
CA LEU A 244 -10.13 -18.24 -17.91
C LEU A 244 -11.44 -19.00 -18.07
N GLU A 245 -12.36 -18.88 -17.11
CA GLU A 245 -13.66 -19.55 -17.15
C GLU A 245 -14.52 -19.10 -18.34
N SER A 246 -14.49 -17.80 -18.66
CA SER A 246 -15.16 -17.24 -19.83
C SER A 246 -14.54 -17.78 -21.13
N TYR A 247 -13.22 -17.88 -21.19
CA TYR A 247 -12.51 -18.48 -22.32
C TYR A 247 -12.89 -19.95 -22.53
N LEU A 248 -12.86 -20.75 -21.46
CA LEU A 248 -13.21 -22.17 -21.48
C LEU A 248 -14.65 -22.39 -21.93
N THR A 249 -15.59 -21.58 -21.42
CA THR A 249 -17.00 -21.67 -21.80
C THR A 249 -17.20 -21.44 -23.29
N ARG A 250 -16.50 -20.48 -23.91
CA ARG A 250 -16.58 -20.22 -25.36
C ARG A 250 -16.05 -21.39 -26.18
N ILE A 251 -14.86 -21.90 -25.86
CA ILE A 251 -14.25 -22.99 -26.65
C ILE A 251 -15.02 -24.31 -26.53
N GLU A 252 -15.63 -24.59 -25.38
CA GLU A 252 -16.43 -25.81 -25.14
C GLU A 252 -17.73 -25.76 -25.95
N GLN A 253 -18.39 -24.59 -26.00
CA GLN A 253 -19.59 -24.36 -26.81
C GLN A 253 -19.29 -24.51 -28.31
N GLU A 254 -18.20 -23.92 -28.79
CA GLU A 254 -17.78 -24.02 -30.20
C GLU A 254 -17.40 -25.45 -30.60
N SER A 255 -16.70 -26.17 -29.71
CA SER A 255 -16.19 -27.51 -29.99
C SER A 255 -17.22 -28.63 -29.76
N ARG A 256 -18.41 -28.32 -29.21
CA ARG A 256 -19.41 -29.30 -28.72
C ARG A 256 -18.80 -30.41 -27.84
N ARG A 257 -17.73 -30.08 -27.10
CA ARG A 257 -17.02 -31.03 -26.24
C ARG A 257 -17.66 -31.05 -24.85
N PRO A 258 -17.66 -32.21 -24.18
CA PRO A 258 -18.10 -32.28 -22.79
C PRO A 258 -17.22 -31.41 -21.91
N ARG A 259 -17.83 -30.84 -20.86
CA ARG A 259 -17.17 -30.04 -19.82
C ARG A 259 -16.04 -30.87 -19.20
N ARG A 260 -14.80 -30.38 -19.25
CA ARG A 260 -13.62 -31.07 -18.68
C ARG A 260 -13.14 -30.39 -17.41
N HIS A 261 -12.43 -31.15 -16.59
CA HIS A 261 -11.60 -30.61 -15.53
C HIS A 261 -10.23 -30.24 -16.10
N TYR A 262 -9.67 -29.11 -15.65
CA TYR A 262 -8.40 -28.59 -16.10
C TYR A 262 -7.44 -28.36 -14.93
N ASN A 263 -6.18 -28.72 -15.12
CA ASN A 263 -5.13 -28.44 -14.15
C ASN A 263 -4.57 -27.02 -14.36
N VAL A 264 -4.52 -26.24 -13.29
CA VAL A 264 -4.09 -24.84 -13.31
C VAL A 264 -2.92 -24.63 -12.34
N ALA A 265 -1.80 -24.18 -12.88
CA ALA A 265 -0.70 -23.65 -12.07
C ALA A 265 -0.94 -22.16 -11.82
N ILE A 266 -0.55 -21.69 -10.63
CA ILE A 266 -0.63 -20.28 -10.28
C ILE A 266 0.70 -19.80 -9.71
N CYS A 267 1.11 -18.59 -10.08
CA CYS A 267 2.11 -17.86 -9.29
C CYS A 267 1.40 -17.03 -8.23
N ALA A 268 0.92 -17.71 -7.19
CA ALA A 268 0.19 -17.12 -6.07
C ALA A 268 0.10 -18.10 -4.91
N GLU A 269 -0.47 -17.64 -3.81
CA GLU A 269 -0.91 -18.54 -2.74
C GLU A 269 -2.13 -19.37 -3.19
N ARG A 270 -2.08 -20.68 -3.00
CA ARG A 270 -3.11 -21.66 -3.42
C ARG A 270 -4.52 -21.22 -3.06
N LEU A 271 -4.71 -20.81 -1.80
CA LEU A 271 -6.02 -20.47 -1.25
C LEU A 271 -6.72 -19.32 -2.00
N GLN A 272 -5.97 -18.43 -2.63
CA GLN A 272 -6.56 -17.31 -3.37
C GLN A 272 -7.23 -17.76 -4.65
N PHE A 273 -6.68 -18.78 -5.30
CA PHE A 273 -7.27 -19.38 -6.50
C PHE A 273 -8.46 -20.26 -6.12
N GLU A 274 -8.30 -21.16 -5.15
CA GLU A 274 -9.38 -22.09 -4.75
C GLU A 274 -10.62 -21.39 -4.22
N HIS A 275 -10.47 -20.20 -3.64
CA HIS A 275 -11.61 -19.41 -3.17
C HIS A 275 -12.50 -18.87 -4.32
N VAL A 276 -11.93 -18.67 -5.51
CA VAL A 276 -12.64 -18.04 -6.65
C VAL A 276 -12.87 -18.98 -7.82
N ALA A 277 -12.10 -20.06 -7.94
CA ALA A 277 -12.18 -21.03 -9.01
C ALA A 277 -13.42 -21.92 -8.87
N ASN A 278 -14.10 -22.19 -10.00
CA ASN A 278 -15.15 -23.20 -10.04
C ASN A 278 -14.61 -24.64 -10.00
N ASP A 279 -15.53 -25.59 -9.87
CA ASP A 279 -15.30 -27.04 -9.77
C ASP A 279 -14.51 -27.69 -10.93
N ARG A 280 -14.39 -27.00 -12.07
CA ARG A 280 -13.61 -27.49 -13.22
C ARG A 280 -12.13 -27.24 -13.08
N LEU A 281 -11.74 -26.22 -12.32
CA LEU A 281 -10.36 -25.75 -12.29
C LEU A 281 -9.69 -26.28 -11.03
N HIS A 282 -8.73 -27.18 -11.22
CA HIS A 282 -7.98 -27.79 -10.13
C HIS A 282 -6.60 -27.17 -10.04
N TRP A 283 -6.23 -26.68 -8.86
CA TRP A 283 -4.87 -26.25 -8.62
C TRP A 283 -3.93 -27.45 -8.65
N THR A 284 -2.75 -27.28 -9.27
CA THR A 284 -1.68 -28.28 -9.24
C THR A 284 -0.36 -27.65 -8.80
N ASP A 285 0.38 -28.36 -7.95
CA ASP A 285 1.77 -28.07 -7.61
C ASP A 285 2.75 -28.58 -8.68
N THR A 286 2.28 -29.47 -9.56
CA THR A 286 3.06 -30.04 -10.66
C THR A 286 2.91 -29.14 -11.88
N TRP A 287 3.68 -28.05 -11.89
CA TRP A 287 3.55 -26.97 -12.88
C TRP A 287 3.73 -27.46 -14.32
N GLN A 288 4.51 -28.50 -14.58
CA GLN A 288 4.73 -29.05 -15.92
C GLN A 288 3.45 -29.69 -16.50
N GLU A 289 2.56 -30.19 -15.65
CA GLU A 289 1.30 -30.84 -16.05
C GLU A 289 0.12 -29.86 -16.11
N ALA A 290 0.35 -28.59 -15.75
CA ALA A 290 -0.67 -27.57 -15.76
C ALA A 290 -1.03 -27.14 -17.19
N GLU A 291 -2.30 -27.36 -17.56
CA GLU A 291 -2.88 -26.97 -18.85
C GLU A 291 -3.07 -25.45 -18.95
N PHE A 292 -3.25 -24.77 -17.82
CA PHE A 292 -3.32 -23.31 -17.75
C PHE A 292 -2.41 -22.76 -16.67
N PHE A 293 -1.98 -21.51 -16.86
CA PHE A 293 -1.18 -20.77 -15.90
C PHE A 293 -1.76 -19.38 -15.65
N ILE A 294 -1.95 -19.04 -14.37
CA ILE A 294 -2.40 -17.70 -13.96
C ILE A 294 -1.30 -17.05 -13.14
N SER A 295 -0.94 -15.81 -13.49
CA SER A 295 0.14 -15.11 -12.80
C SER A 295 -0.05 -13.60 -12.80
N PRO A 296 0.33 -12.89 -11.72
CA PRO A 296 0.61 -11.47 -11.81
C PRO A 296 1.88 -11.24 -12.65
N THR A 297 2.06 -10.03 -13.18
CA THR A 297 3.32 -9.62 -13.84
C THR A 297 4.34 -9.04 -12.86
N HIS A 298 3.94 -8.84 -11.60
CA HIS A 298 4.81 -8.37 -10.55
C HIS A 298 6.01 -9.33 -10.34
N MET A 299 7.22 -8.76 -10.23
CA MET A 299 8.48 -9.50 -10.19
C MET A 299 8.68 -10.49 -11.34
N SER A 300 8.07 -10.22 -12.50
CA SER A 300 8.14 -11.07 -13.69
C SER A 300 7.68 -12.50 -13.44
N CYS A 301 6.72 -12.70 -12.52
CA CYS A 301 6.27 -14.05 -12.23
C CYS A 301 5.54 -14.71 -13.40
N ASP A 302 5.01 -13.90 -14.31
CA ASP A 302 4.48 -14.35 -15.58
C ASP A 302 5.52 -15.08 -16.43
N ASN A 303 6.82 -14.84 -16.25
CA ASN A 303 7.88 -15.55 -16.97
C ASN A 303 8.25 -16.91 -16.36
N MET A 304 7.68 -17.28 -15.21
CA MET A 304 8.01 -18.54 -14.54
C MET A 304 7.48 -19.77 -15.28
N LEU A 305 6.47 -19.59 -16.14
CA LEU A 305 5.91 -20.69 -16.93
C LEU A 305 5.50 -20.21 -18.33
N GLU A 306 5.98 -20.92 -19.35
CA GLU A 306 5.69 -20.62 -20.76
C GLU A 306 4.25 -21.01 -21.13
N GLY A 307 3.68 -20.33 -22.13
CA GLY A 307 2.35 -20.61 -22.64
C GLY A 307 1.82 -19.46 -23.51
N LYS A 308 0.78 -19.75 -24.29
CA LYS A 308 0.12 -18.73 -25.11
C LYS A 308 -0.76 -17.86 -24.22
N VAL A 309 -0.51 -16.56 -24.17
CA VAL A 309 -1.38 -15.62 -23.43
C VAL A 309 -2.76 -15.60 -24.10
N ILE A 310 -3.78 -16.03 -23.36
CA ILE A 310 -5.19 -16.06 -23.80
C ILE A 310 -6.04 -14.95 -23.19
N ALA A 311 -5.58 -14.39 -22.07
CA ALA A 311 -6.19 -13.22 -21.45
C ALA A 311 -5.16 -12.42 -20.65
N THR A 312 -5.34 -11.09 -20.61
CA THR A 312 -4.58 -10.16 -19.78
C THR A 312 -5.52 -9.43 -18.84
N VAL A 313 -5.03 -9.04 -17.67
CA VAL A 313 -5.68 -8.05 -16.79
C VAL A 313 -4.84 -6.79 -16.86
N GLU A 314 -5.47 -5.68 -17.23
CA GLU A 314 -4.79 -4.42 -17.52
C GLU A 314 -5.38 -3.27 -16.72
N ARG A 315 -4.51 -2.36 -16.27
CA ARG A 315 -4.91 -1.09 -15.65
C ARG A 315 -4.04 0.02 -16.19
N LEU A 316 -4.68 1.09 -16.67
CA LEU A 316 -4.00 2.26 -17.25
C LEU A 316 -2.90 1.92 -18.28
N GLY A 317 -3.16 0.91 -19.13
CA GLY A 317 -2.22 0.45 -20.17
C GLY A 317 -1.08 -0.46 -19.67
N VAL A 318 -1.11 -0.90 -18.41
CA VAL A 318 -0.14 -1.84 -17.84
C VAL A 318 -0.79 -3.19 -17.62
N VAL A 319 -0.19 -4.26 -18.15
CA VAL A 319 -0.57 -5.65 -17.85
C VAL A 319 -0.11 -5.98 -16.45
N ILE A 320 -1.07 -6.24 -15.56
CA ILE A 320 -0.84 -6.59 -14.15
C ILE A 320 -1.02 -8.08 -13.85
N GLY A 321 -1.63 -8.82 -14.78
CA GLY A 321 -1.66 -10.28 -14.73
C GLY A 321 -2.05 -10.90 -16.07
N VAL A 322 -1.75 -12.19 -16.19
CA VAL A 322 -1.91 -12.97 -17.41
C VAL A 322 -2.54 -14.32 -17.11
N VAL A 323 -3.27 -14.83 -18.11
CA VAL A 323 -3.72 -16.21 -18.19
C VAL A 323 -3.10 -16.82 -19.45
N LYS A 324 -2.39 -17.93 -19.29
CA LYS A 324 -1.73 -18.64 -20.39
C LYS A 324 -2.33 -20.03 -20.59
N ASP A 325 -2.51 -20.39 -21.85
CA ASP A 325 -2.83 -21.75 -22.30
C ASP A 325 -1.53 -22.50 -22.61
N ARG A 326 -1.37 -23.65 -21.96
CA ARG A 326 -0.19 -24.49 -22.02
C ARG A 326 -0.45 -25.86 -22.62
N ARG A 327 -1.68 -26.20 -22.98
CA ARG A 327 -2.06 -27.57 -23.40
C ARG A 327 -1.16 -28.14 -24.49
N ASN A 328 -0.85 -27.34 -25.51
CA ASN A 328 0.08 -27.74 -26.57
C ASN A 328 1.50 -28.04 -26.05
N LEU A 329 1.98 -27.28 -25.05
CA LEU A 329 3.30 -27.50 -24.45
C LEU A 329 3.30 -28.74 -23.55
N VAL A 330 2.24 -28.94 -22.77
CA VAL A 330 2.06 -30.13 -21.93
C VAL A 330 2.09 -31.40 -22.80
N ASP A 331 1.37 -31.41 -23.93
CA ASP A 331 1.36 -32.55 -24.86
C ASP A 331 2.76 -32.83 -25.46
N LEU A 332 3.50 -31.77 -25.82
CA LEU A 332 4.87 -31.87 -26.34
C LEU A 332 5.85 -32.38 -25.28
N GLU A 333 5.77 -31.86 -24.06
CA GLU A 333 6.61 -32.28 -22.93
C GLU A 333 6.32 -33.72 -22.54
N ALA A 334 5.04 -34.13 -22.52
CA ALA A 334 4.65 -35.51 -22.29
C ALA A 334 5.20 -36.45 -23.39
N ALA A 335 5.09 -36.06 -24.65
CA ALA A 335 5.65 -36.83 -25.77
C ALA A 335 7.18 -36.94 -25.70
N ALA A 336 7.88 -35.89 -25.25
CA ALA A 336 9.33 -35.91 -25.06
C ALA A 336 9.77 -36.84 -23.93
N ARG A 337 9.04 -36.91 -22.81
CA ARG A 337 9.31 -37.83 -21.69
C ARG A 337 9.15 -39.30 -22.07
N LEU A 338 8.28 -39.58 -23.04
CA LEU A 338 8.04 -40.94 -23.56
C LEU A 338 9.09 -41.37 -24.60
N ARG A 339 10.00 -40.49 -25.06
CA ARG A 339 11.09 -40.86 -25.96
C ARG A 339 12.22 -41.54 -25.18
N PRO A 340 12.69 -42.74 -25.60
CA PRO A 340 13.81 -43.40 -24.94
C PRO A 340 15.11 -42.60 -25.13
N PRO A 341 16.01 -42.56 -24.12
CA PRO A 341 17.29 -41.88 -24.24
C PRO A 341 18.20 -42.65 -25.20
N GLY A 342 18.44 -42.14 -26.41
CA GLY A 342 19.41 -42.79 -27.32
C GLY A 342 19.34 -42.50 -28.82
N LEU A 343 18.40 -41.68 -29.31
CA LEU A 343 18.36 -41.32 -30.72
C LEU A 343 18.42 -39.81 -30.88
N ASN A 344 19.64 -39.30 -31.09
CA ASN A 344 19.88 -37.98 -31.69
C ASN A 344 20.01 -38.15 -33.21
N PRO A 345 19.74 -37.09 -34.01
CA PRO A 345 19.42 -37.17 -35.43
C PRO A 345 20.55 -37.68 -36.32
#